data_AF-A0A239L5S9-F1
#
_entry.id   AF-A0A239L5S9-F1
#
_cell.length_a   1.000
_cell.length_b   1.000
_cell.length_c   1.000
_cell.angle_alpha   90.00
_cell.angle_beta   90.00
_cell.angle_gamma   90.00
#
_symmetry.space_group_name_H-M   'P 1'
#
loop_
_entity.id
_entity.type
_entity.pdbx_description
1 polymer ?
#
loop_
_entity_poly.entity_id
_entity_poly.type
_entity_poly.pdbx_seq_one_letter_code
_entity_poly.pdbx_strand_id
1 'polypeptide(L)'
;MKKLIFTITFLLIISFDGNGQLIRESELRTKMDKGAEMMALGKYDSAQMLFQEVLQNMDKLPSEMAYFFGRNSFHLGKYKQSINWLNKYIQLKGTKGRYYEPAIQYLQFAEDEYLRIQRSQAERFEEDLASAEYDCGGLEKMLCPVCHGAGVVVHQGLFDEVYKTCPYSLGEGYLSCEEYNLFMRGDLEPKLKD
;
A
#
# COMPACT_ATOMS: atom_id res chain seq x y z
N MET A 1 66.67 8.86 50.88
CA MET A 1 65.68 8.95 51.98
C MET A 1 64.55 9.86 51.52
N LYS A 2 63.28 9.38 51.54
CA LYS A 2 62.01 10.14 51.77
C LYS A 2 61.68 11.29 50.79
N LYS A 3 60.54 11.43 50.10
CA LYS A 3 59.15 10.92 50.13
C LYS A 3 58.57 11.22 48.72
N LEU A 4 57.92 10.29 48.02
CA LEU A 4 56.47 10.07 47.96
C LEU A 4 55.60 11.34 48.07
N ILE A 5 55.19 11.91 46.92
CA ILE A 5 53.91 12.62 46.79
C ILE A 5 53.27 12.19 45.47
N PHE A 6 52.19 11.44 45.62
CA PHE A 6 51.28 10.96 44.59
C PHE A 6 50.02 11.82 44.72
N THR A 7 49.76 12.73 43.78
CA THR A 7 48.51 13.51 43.76
C THR A 7 48.03 13.72 42.33
N ILE A 8 47.15 12.79 41.91
CA ILE A 8 45.89 13.03 41.19
C ILE A 8 46.00 13.93 39.95
N THR A 9 46.27 13.31 38.80
CA THR A 9 45.86 13.81 37.48
C THR A 9 44.58 13.09 37.10
N PHE A 10 43.47 13.49 37.71
CA PHE A 10 42.12 13.03 37.36
C PHE A 10 41.33 14.24 36.84
N LEU A 11 40.65 14.04 35.72
CA LEU A 11 39.79 14.96 34.97
C LEU A 11 40.46 16.13 34.24
N LEU A 12 40.48 16.03 32.91
CA LEU A 12 39.75 16.93 32.01
C LEU A 12 39.85 16.39 30.57
N ILE A 13 39.17 15.26 30.31
CA ILE A 13 38.71 14.94 28.95
C ILE A 13 37.24 15.34 28.94
N ILE A 14 36.98 16.61 28.63
CA ILE A 14 35.63 17.03 28.26
C ILE A 14 35.45 16.57 26.83
N SER A 15 34.75 15.46 26.63
CA SER A 15 34.22 15.06 25.33
C SER A 15 33.21 16.12 24.90
N PHE A 16 33.64 17.05 24.05
CA PHE A 16 32.82 18.14 23.50
C PHE A 16 32.16 17.67 22.19
N ASP A 17 31.37 16.60 22.23
CA ASP A 17 30.70 16.02 21.05
C ASP A 17 29.25 16.54 20.84
N GLY A 18 28.82 17.59 21.56
CA GLY A 18 27.43 18.04 21.54
C GLY A 18 27.03 19.03 20.42
N ASN A 19 27.99 19.70 19.78
CA ASN A 19 27.66 20.81 18.85
C ASN A 19 27.37 20.38 17.41
N GLY A 20 27.92 19.24 16.95
CA GLY A 20 27.76 18.79 15.55
C GLY A 20 26.35 18.30 15.22
N GLN A 21 25.68 17.63 16.16
CA GLN A 21 24.32 17.10 15.96
C GLN A 21 23.27 18.22 15.91
N LEU A 22 23.43 19.25 16.73
CA LEU A 22 22.48 20.37 16.85
C LEU A 22 22.48 21.26 15.59
N ILE A 23 23.65 21.51 15.00
CA ILE A 23 23.79 22.24 13.74
C ILE A 23 23.13 21.46 12.59
N ARG A 24 23.39 20.14 12.51
CA ARG A 24 22.80 19.27 11.48
C ARG A 24 21.28 19.20 11.56
N GLU A 25 20.71 19.09 12.76
CA GLU A 25 19.25 19.10 12.92
C GLU A 25 18.63 20.43 12.49
N SER A 26 19.27 21.56 12.79
CA SER A 26 18.80 22.88 12.35
C SER A 26 18.77 23.00 10.83
N GLU A 27 19.82 22.55 10.15
CA GLU A 27 19.89 22.57 8.67
C GLU A 27 18.78 21.73 8.04
N LEU A 28 18.49 20.55 8.59
CA LEU A 28 17.43 19.68 8.09
C LEU A 28 16.04 20.29 8.34
N ARG A 29 15.84 21.03 9.43
CA ARG A 29 14.60 21.81 9.64
C ARG A 29 14.44 22.91 8.59
N THR A 30 15.51 23.63 8.27
CA THR A 30 15.48 24.63 7.18
C THR A 30 15.15 23.98 5.84
N LYS A 31 15.66 22.78 5.55
CA LYS A 31 15.30 22.03 4.35
C LYS A 31 13.84 21.61 4.32
N MET A 32 13.29 21.19 5.47
CA MET A 32 11.86 20.90 5.61
C MET A 32 11.01 22.13 5.30
N ASP A 33 11.35 23.29 5.87
CA ASP A 33 10.62 24.55 5.63
C ASP A 33 10.67 24.97 4.16
N LYS A 34 11.84 24.85 3.52
CA LYS A 34 12.00 25.07 2.08
C LYS A 34 11.17 24.07 1.26
N GLY A 35 11.09 22.82 1.69
CA GLY A 35 10.22 21.82 1.07
C GLY A 35 8.74 22.22 1.14
N ALA A 36 8.29 22.73 2.30
CA ALA A 36 6.94 23.23 2.47
C ALA A 36 6.64 24.45 1.58
N GLU A 37 7.60 25.35 1.40
CA GLU A 37 7.51 26.47 0.46
C GLU A 37 7.39 25.98 -0.99
N MET A 38 8.25 25.06 -1.43
CA MET A 38 8.19 24.48 -2.77
C MET A 38 6.85 23.79 -3.03
N MET A 39 6.32 23.05 -2.06
CA MET A 39 4.99 22.44 -2.13
C MET A 39 3.89 23.50 -2.25
N ALA A 40 3.97 24.61 -1.49
CA ALA A 40 3.00 25.70 -1.59
C ALA A 40 3.02 26.40 -2.96
N LEU A 41 4.19 26.43 -3.62
CA LEU A 41 4.37 26.91 -4.99
C LEU A 41 3.96 25.89 -6.08
N GLY A 42 3.44 24.71 -5.70
CA GLY A 42 3.07 23.65 -6.65
C GLY A 42 4.24 22.86 -7.22
N LYS A 43 5.46 23.07 -6.71
CA LYS A 43 6.68 22.38 -7.16
C LYS A 43 6.87 21.07 -6.40
N TYR A 44 5.95 20.12 -6.60
CA TYR A 44 5.83 18.93 -5.77
C TYR A 44 7.04 17.98 -5.86
N ASP A 45 7.67 17.84 -7.02
CA ASP A 45 8.90 17.03 -7.16
C ASP A 45 10.09 17.68 -6.44
N SER A 46 10.20 19.01 -6.51
CA SER A 46 11.25 19.74 -5.76
C SER A 46 11.05 19.61 -4.26
N ALA A 47 9.81 19.73 -3.79
CA ALA A 47 9.46 19.50 -2.41
C ALA A 47 9.76 18.05 -1.97
N GLN A 48 9.45 17.08 -2.84
CA GLN A 48 9.70 15.66 -2.59
C GLN A 48 11.18 15.38 -2.33
N MET A 49 12.08 15.92 -3.16
CA MET A 49 13.52 15.74 -2.98
C MET A 49 13.99 16.27 -1.63
N LEU A 50 13.58 17.49 -1.27
CA LEU A 50 13.93 18.11 0.02
C LEU A 50 13.39 17.29 1.19
N PHE A 51 12.15 16.82 1.09
CA PHE A 51 11.55 16.01 2.13
C PHE A 51 12.24 14.65 2.29
N GLN A 52 12.57 13.96 1.20
CA GLN A 52 13.31 12.70 1.26
C GLN A 52 14.67 12.87 1.92
N GLU A 53 15.37 13.97 1.61
CA GLU A 53 16.63 14.28 2.26
C GLU A 53 16.47 14.45 3.78
N VAL A 54 15.42 15.14 4.23
CA VAL A 54 15.11 15.28 5.67
C VAL A 54 14.80 13.91 6.29
N LEU A 55 13.95 13.10 5.66
CA LEU A 55 13.56 11.77 6.16
C LEU A 55 14.77 10.83 6.31
N GLN A 56 15.76 10.93 5.43
CA GLN A 56 16.95 10.07 5.43
C GLN A 56 17.99 10.48 6.48
N ASN A 57 18.00 11.74 6.89
CA ASN A 57 19.11 12.31 7.68
C ASN A 57 18.71 12.80 9.07
N MET A 58 17.41 12.87 9.38
CA MET A 58 16.94 13.38 10.66
C MET A 58 16.61 12.24 11.62
N ASP A 59 17.26 12.23 12.79
CA ASP A 59 17.05 11.19 13.81
C ASP A 59 15.63 11.24 14.40
N LYS A 60 15.09 12.45 14.59
CA LYS A 60 13.76 12.69 15.18
C LYS A 60 12.95 13.63 14.31
N LEU A 61 12.03 13.06 13.53
CA LEU A 61 11.17 13.83 12.64
C LEU A 61 10.14 14.66 13.43
N PRO A 62 10.04 15.97 13.16
CA PRO A 62 8.91 16.79 13.58
C PRO A 62 7.59 16.20 13.06
N SER A 63 6.52 16.30 13.84
CA SER A 63 5.22 15.78 13.39
C SER A 63 4.71 16.49 12.14
N GLU A 64 5.02 17.78 11.98
CA GLU A 64 4.67 18.61 10.82
C GLU A 64 5.24 18.03 9.51
N MET A 65 6.37 17.32 9.58
CA MET A 65 6.94 16.60 8.46
C MET A 65 5.95 15.58 7.87
N ALA A 66 5.18 14.89 8.73
CA ALA A 66 4.18 13.92 8.29
C ALA A 66 3.05 14.59 7.50
N TYR A 67 2.61 15.79 7.92
CA TYR A 67 1.61 16.54 7.16
C TYR A 67 2.15 16.99 5.79
N PHE A 68 3.32 17.63 5.76
CA PHE A 68 3.89 18.14 4.51
C PHE A 68 4.17 17.02 3.51
N PHE A 69 4.76 15.92 3.97
CA PHE A 69 5.05 14.78 3.11
C PHE A 69 3.78 14.10 2.61
N GLY A 70 2.77 13.93 3.48
CA GLY A 70 1.48 13.38 3.10
C GLY A 70 0.79 14.22 2.02
N ARG A 71 0.64 15.53 2.27
CA ARG A 71 0.04 16.46 1.29
C ARG A 71 0.80 16.50 -0.04
N ASN A 72 2.13 16.51 0.00
CA ASN A 72 2.93 16.47 -1.24
C ASN A 72 2.73 15.15 -2.00
N SER A 73 2.64 14.04 -1.27
CA SER A 73 2.40 12.70 -1.85
C SER A 73 1.06 12.63 -2.57
N PHE A 74 0.01 13.29 -2.04
CA PHE A 74 -1.29 13.40 -2.72
C PHE A 74 -1.14 14.05 -4.10
N HIS A 75 -0.46 15.20 -4.16
CA HIS A 75 -0.26 15.94 -5.41
C HIS A 75 0.61 15.20 -6.43
N LEU A 76 1.47 14.29 -5.95
CA LEU A 76 2.25 13.39 -6.80
C LEU A 76 1.48 12.12 -7.24
N GLY A 77 0.19 12.01 -6.91
CA GLY A 77 -0.62 10.82 -7.20
C GLY A 77 -0.25 9.59 -6.35
N LYS A 78 0.56 9.74 -5.31
CA LYS A 78 1.00 8.66 -4.42
C LYS A 78 0.01 8.50 -3.27
N TYR A 79 -1.24 8.19 -3.59
CA TYR A 79 -2.37 8.25 -2.65
C TYR A 79 -2.19 7.36 -1.42
N LYS A 80 -1.74 6.11 -1.57
CA LYS A 80 -1.45 5.21 -0.44
C LYS A 80 -0.41 5.80 0.53
N GLN A 81 0.62 6.43 -0.01
CA GLN A 81 1.65 7.10 0.79
C GLN A 81 1.04 8.32 1.51
N SER A 82 0.26 9.14 0.81
CA SER A 82 -0.47 10.27 1.40
C SER A 82 -1.30 9.84 2.61
N ILE A 83 -2.14 8.82 2.44
CA ILE A 83 -3.02 8.26 3.49
C ILE A 83 -2.21 7.90 4.73
N ASN A 84 -1.12 7.15 4.57
CA ASN A 84 -0.31 6.70 5.70
C ASN A 84 0.29 7.88 6.49
N TRP A 85 0.82 8.88 5.81
CA TRP A 85 1.47 10.02 6.44
C TRP A 85 0.48 11.01 7.07
N LEU A 86 -0.67 11.25 6.43
CA LEU A 86 -1.72 12.10 6.98
C LEU A 86 -2.35 11.46 8.22
N ASN A 87 -2.63 10.15 8.19
CA ASN A 87 -3.05 9.41 9.38
C ASN A 87 -2.02 9.51 10.50
N LYS A 88 -0.72 9.41 10.17
CA LYS A 88 0.34 9.57 11.16
C LYS A 88 0.35 10.97 11.78
N TYR A 89 0.15 12.03 10.99
CA TYR A 89 0.04 13.39 11.49
C TYR A 89 -1.12 13.53 12.48
N ILE A 90 -2.30 13.06 12.09
CA ILE A 90 -3.52 13.10 12.91
C ILE A 90 -3.32 12.31 14.20
N GLN A 91 -2.70 11.13 14.14
CA GLN A 91 -2.39 10.32 15.33
C GLN A 91 -1.47 11.06 16.32
N LEU A 92 -0.45 11.77 15.81
CA LEU A 92 0.56 12.43 16.65
C LEU A 92 0.07 13.75 17.25
N LYS A 93 -0.74 14.51 16.52
CA LYS A 93 -1.14 15.88 16.91
C LYS A 93 -2.59 15.99 17.35
N GLY A 94 -3.45 15.05 16.93
CA GLY A 94 -4.88 15.08 17.15
C GLY A 94 -5.52 16.36 16.60
N THR A 95 -6.69 16.69 17.15
CA THR A 95 -7.48 17.88 16.80
C THR A 95 -6.81 19.21 17.14
N LYS A 96 -5.71 19.19 17.90
CA LYS A 96 -4.94 20.40 18.26
C LYS A 96 -3.80 20.71 17.28
N GLY A 97 -3.61 19.87 16.26
CA GLY A 97 -2.61 20.08 15.23
C GLY A 97 -2.92 21.31 14.37
N ARG A 98 -1.92 22.16 14.10
CA ARG A 98 -2.06 23.34 13.23
C ARG A 98 -2.67 23.02 11.86
N TYR A 99 -2.44 21.81 11.35
CA TYR A 99 -2.89 21.35 10.04
C TYR A 99 -3.95 20.26 10.15
N TYR A 100 -4.69 20.17 11.26
CA TYR A 100 -5.66 19.10 11.46
C TYR A 100 -6.75 19.09 10.38
N GLU A 101 -7.41 20.22 10.13
CA GLU A 101 -8.49 20.33 9.16
C GLU A 101 -7.99 20.07 7.72
N PRO A 102 -6.88 20.70 7.25
CA PRO A 102 -6.30 20.34 5.96
C PRO A 102 -5.88 18.87 5.87
N ALA A 103 -5.35 18.27 6.94
CA ALA A 103 -4.92 16.88 6.93
C ALA A 103 -6.10 15.92 6.73
N ILE A 104 -7.23 16.16 7.40
CA ILE A 104 -8.46 15.38 7.21
C ILE A 104 -8.97 15.52 5.78
N GLN A 105 -8.99 16.74 5.25
CA GLN A 105 -9.45 16.99 3.88
C GLN A 105 -8.60 16.24 2.84
N TYR A 106 -7.27 16.38 2.91
CA TYR A 106 -6.39 15.67 1.99
C TYR A 106 -6.38 14.15 2.20
N LEU A 107 -6.65 13.68 3.42
CA LEU A 107 -6.81 12.26 3.71
C LEU A 107 -8.02 11.71 2.95
N GLN A 108 -9.17 12.37 3.08
CA GLN A 108 -10.39 12.00 2.35
C GLN A 108 -10.16 11.98 0.83
N PHE A 109 -9.56 13.03 0.28
CA PHE A 109 -9.24 13.07 -1.16
C PHE A 109 -8.32 11.94 -1.58
N ALA A 110 -7.33 11.59 -0.76
CA ALA A 110 -6.41 10.50 -1.07
C ALA A 110 -7.10 9.13 -0.98
N GLU A 111 -8.00 8.93 -0.01
CA GLU A 111 -8.78 7.70 0.13
C GLU A 111 -9.72 7.49 -1.06
N ASP A 112 -10.44 8.54 -1.48
CA ASP A 112 -11.34 8.49 -2.63
C ASP A 112 -10.59 8.14 -3.93
N GLU A 113 -9.47 8.81 -4.20
CA GLU A 113 -8.65 8.52 -5.39
C GLU A 113 -8.00 7.13 -5.33
N TYR A 114 -7.56 6.70 -4.15
CA TYR A 114 -7.00 5.35 -3.98
C TYR A 114 -8.04 4.26 -4.24
N LEU A 115 -9.28 4.44 -3.78
CA LEU A 115 -10.39 3.54 -4.06
C LEU A 115 -10.79 3.55 -5.53
N ARG A 116 -10.83 4.73 -6.16
CA ARG A 116 -11.14 4.87 -7.59
C ARG A 116 -10.13 4.11 -8.46
N ILE A 117 -8.84 4.21 -8.14
CA ILE A 117 -7.78 3.49 -8.86
C ILE A 117 -7.87 1.98 -8.66
N GLN A 118 -8.21 1.51 -7.46
CA GLN A 118 -8.39 0.08 -7.22
C GLN A 118 -9.56 -0.49 -8.02
N ARG A 119 -10.69 0.22 -8.06
CA ARG A 119 -11.85 -0.20 -8.86
C ARG A 119 -11.51 -0.25 -10.34
N SER A 120 -10.88 0.78 -10.88
CA SER A 120 -10.53 0.80 -12.32
C SER A 120 -9.49 -0.27 -12.70
N GLN A 121 -8.59 -0.64 -11.79
CA GLN A 121 -7.68 -1.77 -12.01
C GLN A 121 -8.42 -3.11 -11.99
N ALA A 122 -9.40 -3.29 -11.09
CA ALA A 122 -10.23 -4.49 -11.05
C ALA A 122 -11.08 -4.61 -12.33
N GLU A 123 -11.74 -3.52 -12.75
CA GLU A 123 -12.53 -3.47 -13.98
C GLU A 123 -11.67 -3.79 -15.22
N ARG A 124 -10.46 -3.22 -15.31
CA ARG A 124 -9.55 -3.53 -16.42
C ARG A 124 -9.09 -4.98 -16.42
N PHE A 125 -8.83 -5.53 -15.24
CA PHE A 125 -8.46 -6.94 -15.11
C PHE A 125 -9.62 -7.87 -15.51
N GLU A 126 -10.86 -7.52 -15.16
CA GLU A 126 -12.04 -8.24 -15.62
C GLU A 126 -12.21 -8.15 -17.15
N GLU A 127 -11.97 -6.98 -17.75
CA GLU A 127 -11.98 -6.80 -19.21
C GLU A 127 -10.88 -7.63 -19.91
N ASP A 128 -9.67 -7.67 -19.36
CA ASP A 128 -8.57 -8.48 -19.85
C ASP A 128 -8.90 -9.99 -19.78
N LEU A 129 -9.55 -10.44 -18.70
CA LEU A 129 -10.01 -11.83 -18.57
C LEU A 129 -11.14 -12.16 -19.54
N ALA A 130 -12.10 -11.26 -19.72
CA ALA A 130 -13.23 -11.45 -20.63
C ALA A 130 -12.79 -11.46 -22.11
N SER A 131 -11.71 -10.76 -22.45
CA SER A 131 -11.19 -10.71 -23.83
C SER A 131 -10.18 -11.81 -24.18
N ALA A 132 -9.68 -12.54 -23.18
CA ALA A 132 -8.70 -13.61 -23.40
C ALA A 132 -9.37 -14.87 -23.99
N GLU A 133 -8.82 -15.35 -25.11
CA GLU A 133 -9.05 -16.71 -25.59
C GLU A 133 -7.87 -17.60 -25.16
N TYR A 134 -8.17 -18.58 -24.33
CA TYR A 134 -7.20 -19.53 -23.79
C TYR A 134 -6.94 -20.65 -24.80
N ASP A 135 -5.67 -20.78 -25.21
CA ASP A 135 -5.20 -21.94 -25.95
C ASP A 135 -5.20 -23.17 -25.03
N CYS A 136 -6.07 -24.13 -25.32
CA CYS A 136 -6.15 -25.39 -24.59
C CYS A 136 -5.01 -26.37 -24.92
N GLY A 137 -3.99 -25.96 -25.67
CA GLY A 137 -2.79 -26.76 -25.95
C GLY A 137 -3.08 -28.00 -26.79
N GLY A 138 -4.11 -27.96 -27.62
CA GLY A 138 -4.58 -29.10 -28.41
C GLY A 138 -5.34 -30.17 -27.62
N LEU A 139 -5.70 -29.92 -26.36
CA LEU A 139 -6.54 -30.82 -25.57
C LEU A 139 -8.00 -30.75 -26.04
N GLU A 140 -8.61 -31.91 -26.26
CA GLU A 140 -10.04 -31.99 -26.62
C GLU A 140 -10.97 -31.67 -25.44
N LYS A 141 -10.50 -31.89 -24.20
CA LYS A 141 -11.27 -31.72 -22.97
C LYS A 141 -10.43 -31.08 -21.88
N MET A 142 -11.01 -30.09 -21.21
CA MET A 142 -10.44 -29.40 -20.05
C MET A 142 -11.15 -29.85 -18.78
N LEU A 143 -10.42 -29.95 -17.67
CA LEU A 143 -11.03 -30.19 -16.37
C LEU A 143 -12.03 -29.05 -16.06
N CYS A 144 -13.25 -29.42 -15.67
CA CYS A 144 -14.26 -28.45 -15.29
C CYS A 144 -13.79 -27.72 -14.01
N PRO A 145 -13.63 -26.38 -14.02
CA PRO A 145 -13.14 -25.64 -12.86
C PRO A 145 -14.06 -25.71 -11.64
N VAL A 146 -15.34 -26.03 -11.84
CA VAL A 146 -16.36 -26.05 -10.78
C VAL A 146 -16.34 -27.34 -9.96
N CYS A 147 -16.22 -28.49 -10.62
CA CYS A 147 -16.19 -29.79 -9.95
C CYS A 147 -14.80 -30.44 -9.93
N HIS A 148 -13.79 -29.79 -10.50
CA HIS A 148 -12.40 -30.27 -10.56
C HIS A 148 -12.26 -31.70 -11.12
N GLY A 149 -13.11 -32.08 -12.08
CA GLY A 149 -13.10 -33.44 -12.65
C GLY A 149 -14.01 -34.45 -11.94
N ALA A 150 -14.60 -34.11 -10.80
CA ALA A 150 -15.43 -35.05 -10.05
C ALA A 150 -16.82 -35.28 -10.69
N GLY A 151 -17.27 -34.39 -11.57
CA GLY A 151 -18.61 -34.44 -12.15
C GLY A 151 -19.73 -34.04 -11.20
N VAL A 152 -19.44 -33.88 -9.90
CA VAL A 152 -20.39 -33.46 -8.87
C VAL A 152 -19.84 -32.28 -8.09
N VAL A 153 -20.73 -31.42 -7.62
CA VAL A 153 -20.45 -30.34 -6.66
C VAL A 153 -20.98 -30.79 -5.30
N VAL A 154 -20.10 -30.76 -4.31
CA VAL A 154 -20.42 -31.19 -2.94
C VAL A 154 -20.75 -29.95 -2.11
N HIS A 155 -21.93 -29.94 -1.51
CA HIS A 155 -22.38 -28.91 -0.59
C HIS A 155 -22.55 -29.49 0.81
N GLN A 156 -22.12 -28.73 1.83
CA GLN A 156 -22.35 -29.13 3.22
C GLN A 156 -23.79 -28.81 3.62
N GLY A 157 -24.58 -29.86 3.89
CA GLY A 157 -25.94 -29.73 4.41
C GLY A 157 -25.99 -29.62 5.94
N LEU A 158 -27.20 -29.53 6.48
CA LEU A 158 -27.43 -29.43 7.93
C LEU A 158 -26.99 -30.67 8.72
N PHE A 159 -26.96 -31.84 8.07
CA PHE A 159 -26.64 -33.12 8.71
C PHE A 159 -25.67 -33.98 7.89
N ASP A 160 -25.69 -33.88 6.56
CA ASP A 160 -24.86 -34.66 5.65
C ASP A 160 -24.35 -33.82 4.47
N GLU A 161 -23.39 -34.35 3.72
CA GLU A 161 -22.96 -33.81 2.44
C GLU A 161 -23.99 -34.08 1.34
N VAL A 162 -24.37 -33.03 0.61
CA VAL A 162 -25.29 -33.11 -0.52
C VAL A 162 -24.49 -33.06 -1.80
N TYR A 163 -24.56 -34.15 -2.56
CA TYR A 163 -23.90 -34.30 -3.85
C TYR A 163 -24.88 -33.89 -4.95
N LYS A 164 -24.54 -32.85 -5.70
CA LYS A 164 -25.30 -32.43 -6.87
C LYS A 164 -24.48 -32.66 -8.13
N THR A 165 -25.11 -33.12 -9.20
CA THR A 165 -24.46 -33.18 -10.52
C THR A 165 -23.96 -31.80 -10.91
N CYS A 166 -22.71 -31.71 -11.38
CA CYS A 166 -22.14 -30.44 -11.80
C CYS A 166 -22.96 -29.86 -12.97
N PRO A 167 -23.49 -28.65 -12.82
CA PRO A 167 -24.43 -28.11 -13.79
C PRO A 167 -23.75 -27.66 -15.10
N TYR A 168 -22.43 -27.48 -15.08
CA TYR A 168 -21.63 -27.08 -16.26
C TYR A 168 -21.09 -28.29 -17.04
N SER A 169 -20.63 -29.33 -16.34
CA SER A 169 -20.08 -30.53 -16.96
C SER A 169 -21.09 -31.67 -17.12
N LEU A 170 -22.34 -31.52 -16.65
CA LEU A 170 -23.37 -32.58 -16.69
C LEU A 170 -22.93 -33.93 -16.10
N GLY A 171 -22.13 -33.92 -15.04
CA GLY A 171 -21.62 -35.18 -14.47
C GLY A 171 -20.32 -35.68 -15.08
N GLU A 172 -19.87 -35.14 -16.21
CA GLU A 172 -18.68 -35.64 -16.91
C GLU A 172 -17.36 -35.23 -16.26
N GLY A 173 -17.35 -34.13 -15.49
CA GLY A 173 -16.12 -33.59 -14.89
C GLY A 173 -15.27 -32.73 -15.83
N TYR A 174 -15.60 -32.68 -17.12
CA TYR A 174 -14.82 -31.97 -18.14
C TYR A 174 -15.70 -31.01 -18.96
N LEU A 175 -15.05 -30.00 -19.56
CA LEU A 175 -15.62 -29.06 -20.52
C LEU A 175 -14.86 -29.18 -21.85
N SER A 176 -15.52 -28.91 -22.98
CA SER A 176 -14.77 -28.70 -24.23
C SER A 176 -13.89 -27.45 -24.13
N CYS A 177 -12.91 -27.28 -25.03
CA CYS A 177 -12.09 -26.05 -25.04
C CYS A 177 -12.95 -24.78 -25.24
N GLU A 178 -14.00 -24.86 -26.05
CA GLU A 178 -14.94 -23.76 -26.27
C GLU A 178 -15.75 -23.44 -25.01
N GLU A 179 -16.30 -24.48 -24.35
CA GLU A 179 -17.05 -24.33 -23.11
C GLU A 179 -16.16 -23.81 -21.97
N TYR A 180 -14.91 -24.28 -21.90
CA TYR A 180 -13.92 -23.79 -20.95
C TYR A 180 -13.65 -22.30 -21.17
N ASN A 181 -13.45 -21.88 -22.42
CA ASN A 181 -13.27 -20.48 -22.78
C ASN A 181 -14.50 -19.62 -22.45
N LEU A 182 -15.72 -20.10 -22.73
CA LEU A 182 -16.96 -19.43 -22.29
C LEU A 182 -17.05 -19.34 -20.77
N PHE A 183 -16.63 -20.38 -20.04
CA PHE A 183 -16.62 -20.37 -18.58
C PHE A 183 -15.65 -19.33 -18.03
N MET A 184 -14.42 -19.26 -18.58
CA MET A 184 -13.41 -18.30 -18.15
C MET A 184 -13.83 -16.85 -18.38
N ARG A 185 -14.69 -16.58 -19.37
CA ARG A 185 -15.29 -15.27 -19.63
C ARG A 185 -16.55 -14.98 -18.81
N GLY A 186 -17.08 -15.97 -18.10
CA GLY A 186 -18.34 -15.86 -17.37
C GLY A 186 -19.60 -15.99 -18.25
N ASP A 187 -19.45 -16.39 -19.52
CA ASP A 187 -20.54 -16.50 -20.50
C ASP A 187 -21.19 -17.91 -20.54
N LEU A 188 -20.54 -18.92 -19.96
CA LEU A 188 -21.08 -20.28 -19.97
C LEU A 188 -22.32 -20.36 -19.07
N GLU A 189 -23.50 -20.58 -19.65
CA GLU A 189 -24.69 -20.87 -18.87
C GLU A 189 -24.66 -22.31 -18.29
N PRO A 190 -25.23 -22.52 -17.09
CA PRO A 190 -25.42 -23.86 -16.54
C PRO A 190 -26.35 -24.67 -17.45
N LYS A 191 -25.93 -25.88 -17.82
CA LYS A 191 -26.70 -26.81 -18.67
C LYS A 191 -27.86 -27.45 -17.89
N LEU A 192 -27.69 -27.65 -16.59
CA LEU A 192 -28.78 -27.96 -15.67
C LEU A 192 -29.28 -26.67 -15.04
N LYS A 193 -30.57 -26.40 -15.18
CA LYS A 193 -31.26 -25.36 -14.41
C LYS A 193 -31.85 -26.06 -13.18
N ASP A 194 -31.49 -25.57 -11.99
CA ASP A 194 -32.07 -25.99 -10.71
C ASP A 194 -33.60 -25.72 -10.68
#